data_AF-A0A1I7YVE8-F1
#
_entry.id   AF-A0A1I7YVE8-F1
#
_cell.length_a   1.000
_cell.length_b   1.000
_cell.length_c   1.000
_cell.angle_alpha   90.00
_cell.angle_beta   90.00
_cell.angle_gamma   90.00
#
_symmetry.space_group_name_H-M   'P 1'
#
loop_
_entity.id
_entity.type
_entity.pdbx_description
1 polymer ?
#
loop_
_entity_poly.entity_id
_entity_poly.type
_entity_poly.pdbx_seq_one_letter_code
_entity_poly.pdbx_strand_id
1 'polypeptide(L)'
;MDHLLYKLVEQIVGYLPQKDVETIAKVAKGTRLQSWSAAAEDQLMNRFLLDVHVVVGQTEKEGGGPRTRLLCTAVRKDKSQEVKVEWNLTEEEGTYIHIQGRKFALLPFKWRYAWIRSLHVETVKGHNYIGQAEMDQVLRVVSLPVEPNIQYRKASLTLNHKYDRGSLGIDRAMARTWRILQATQKEFVTVELDHAEHDPPGVVEEFVADFIKRGVFLEELEFRKIAGQTHMDREGFSLKFDGGKRDLDFLKPWNIRVDIKWYLRSGHFTGIDDWLKSVVYGRHCSQDLSHIISLEKTERDELAL
;
A
#
# COMPACT_ATOMS: atom_id res chain seq x y z
N MET A 1 12.27 11.27 -29.25
CA MET A 1 11.46 11.55 -28.03
C MET A 1 11.01 13.01 -27.95
N ASP A 2 11.66 13.94 -28.65
CA ASP A 2 11.30 15.37 -28.66
C ASP A 2 9.95 15.68 -29.31
N HIS A 3 9.39 14.76 -30.10
CA HIS A 3 8.11 14.96 -30.81
C HIS A 3 6.87 14.59 -30.00
N LEU A 4 7.02 14.12 -28.75
CA LEU A 4 5.87 13.82 -27.93
C LEU A 4 5.19 15.12 -27.48
N LEU A 5 3.88 15.21 -27.72
CA LEU A 5 3.07 16.33 -27.26
C LEU A 5 3.13 16.44 -25.73
N TYR A 6 3.17 17.67 -25.22
CA TYR A 6 3.22 17.95 -23.78
C TYR A 6 2.21 17.12 -22.97
N LYS A 7 0.96 17.03 -23.43
CA LYS A 7 -0.11 16.27 -22.75
C LYS A 7 0.22 14.79 -22.55
N LEU A 8 0.93 14.16 -23.50
CA LEU A 8 1.35 12.77 -23.40
C LEU A 8 2.54 12.64 -22.45
N VAL A 9 3.51 13.55 -22.54
CA VAL A 9 4.66 13.58 -21.63
C VAL A 9 4.20 13.81 -20.19
N GLU A 10 3.32 14.79 -19.96
CA GLU A 10 2.66 15.05 -18.68
C GLU A 10 1.95 13.81 -18.14
N GLN A 11 1.25 13.05 -19.00
CA GLN A 11 0.62 11.80 -18.59
C GLN A 11 1.65 10.75 -18.16
N ILE A 12 2.73 10.57 -18.92
CA ILE A 12 3.80 9.61 -18.60
C ILE A 12 4.46 9.97 -17.28
N VAL A 13 4.95 11.22 -17.15
CA VAL A 13 5.58 11.73 -15.93
C VAL A 13 4.61 11.64 -14.74
N GLY A 14 3.31 11.82 -15.00
CA GLY A 14 2.18 11.58 -14.11
C GLY A 14 2.24 10.27 -13.30
N TYR A 15 2.80 9.22 -13.88
CA TYR A 15 2.87 7.87 -13.28
C TYR A 15 4.26 7.52 -12.73
N LEU A 16 5.21 8.45 -12.72
CA LEU A 16 6.56 8.18 -12.23
C LEU A 16 6.73 8.54 -10.75
N PRO A 17 7.57 7.79 -10.00
CA PRO A 17 8.02 8.17 -8.66
C PRO A 17 8.78 9.51 -8.66
N GLN A 18 8.79 10.23 -7.53
CA GLN A 18 9.43 11.55 -7.44
C GLN A 18 10.87 11.58 -7.91
N LYS A 19 11.66 10.60 -7.48
CA LYS A 19 13.08 10.52 -7.83
C LYS A 19 13.31 10.42 -9.33
N ASP A 20 12.44 9.71 -10.04
CA ASP A 20 12.53 9.57 -11.49
C ASP A 20 12.12 10.87 -12.18
N VAL A 21 11.09 11.55 -11.67
CA VAL A 21 10.69 12.89 -12.14
C VAL A 21 11.81 13.90 -11.93
N GLU A 22 12.48 13.91 -10.78
CA GLU A 22 13.66 14.75 -10.50
C GLU A 22 14.81 14.47 -11.47
N THR A 23 15.05 13.18 -11.74
CA THR A 23 16.08 12.75 -12.70
C THR A 23 15.74 13.24 -14.10
N ILE A 24 14.48 13.11 -14.54
CA ILE A 24 14.01 13.61 -15.84
C ILE A 24 14.15 15.13 -15.91
N ALA A 25 13.71 15.87 -14.88
CA ALA A 25 13.83 17.32 -14.85
C ALA A 25 15.30 17.76 -14.99
N LYS A 26 16.21 17.10 -14.25
CA LYS A 26 17.65 17.38 -14.30
C LYS A 26 18.28 17.06 -15.65
N VAL A 27 17.96 15.90 -16.24
CA VAL A 27 18.56 15.44 -17.50
C VAL A 27 17.98 16.18 -18.70
N ALA A 28 16.67 16.48 -18.69
CA ALA A 28 16.04 17.21 -19.78
C ALA A 28 16.51 18.68 -19.84
N LYS A 29 16.91 19.25 -18.69
CA LYS A 29 17.45 20.61 -18.59
C LYS A 29 18.76 20.74 -19.37
N GLY A 30 18.71 21.45 -20.50
CA GLY A 30 19.86 21.64 -21.40
C GLY A 30 19.85 20.72 -22.63
N THR A 31 18.84 19.87 -22.78
CA THR A 31 18.59 19.09 -24.00
C THR A 31 17.49 19.73 -24.85
N ARG A 32 17.19 19.15 -26.02
CA ARG A 32 16.05 19.57 -26.86
C ARG A 32 14.69 19.06 -26.36
N LEU A 33 14.65 18.36 -25.23
CA LEU A 33 13.45 17.76 -24.63
C LEU A 33 12.62 18.77 -23.81
N GLN A 34 12.26 19.92 -24.39
CA GLN A 34 11.58 21.01 -23.67
C GLN A 34 10.27 20.57 -23.00
N SER A 35 9.45 19.76 -23.69
CA SER A 35 8.20 19.25 -23.11
C SER A 35 8.42 18.32 -21.91
N TRP A 36 9.52 17.59 -21.87
CA TRP A 36 9.89 16.73 -20.73
C TRP A 36 10.38 17.55 -19.55
N SER A 37 11.26 18.53 -19.79
CA SER A 37 11.71 19.45 -18.74
C SER A 37 10.51 20.18 -18.13
N ALA A 38 9.64 20.76 -18.97
CA ALA A 38 8.48 21.50 -18.51
C ALA A 38 7.49 20.62 -17.74
N ALA A 39 7.16 19.43 -18.26
CA ALA A 39 6.23 18.53 -17.58
C ALA A 39 6.81 18.01 -16.25
N ALA A 40 8.11 17.70 -16.19
CA ALA A 40 8.75 17.25 -14.96
C ALA A 40 8.83 18.36 -13.90
N GLU A 41 9.20 19.58 -14.29
CA GLU A 41 9.20 20.74 -13.39
C GLU A 41 7.79 21.06 -12.89
N ASP A 42 6.80 21.06 -13.78
CA ASP A 42 5.39 21.25 -13.44
C ASP A 42 4.90 20.21 -12.43
N GLN A 43 5.24 18.93 -12.64
CA GLN A 43 4.92 17.85 -11.70
C GLN A 43 5.63 18.06 -10.35
N LEU A 44 6.91 18.43 -10.32
CA LEU A 44 7.61 18.67 -9.04
C LEU A 44 7.05 19.85 -8.26
N MET A 45 6.62 20.92 -8.95
CA MET A 45 6.07 22.13 -8.33
C MET A 45 4.63 21.95 -7.86
N ASN A 46 3.81 21.25 -8.65
CA ASN A 46 2.36 21.18 -8.42
C ASN A 46 1.89 19.87 -7.78
N ARG A 47 2.78 18.89 -7.57
CA ARG A 47 2.43 17.63 -6.89
C ARG A 47 2.08 17.81 -5.43
N PHE A 48 1.12 17.01 -5.01
CA PHE A 48 0.68 16.88 -3.62
C PHE A 48 0.68 15.41 -3.21
N LEU A 49 0.68 15.21 -1.89
CA LEU A 49 0.63 13.89 -1.29
C LEU A 49 -0.83 13.52 -1.06
N LEU A 50 -1.14 12.23 -1.08
CA LEU A 50 -2.49 11.71 -0.96
C LEU A 50 -2.52 10.64 0.11
N ASP A 51 -3.36 10.84 1.12
CA ASP A 51 -3.78 9.77 2.01
C ASP A 51 -5.08 9.19 1.48
N VAL A 52 -5.07 7.91 1.15
CA VAL A 52 -6.17 7.18 0.56
C VAL A 52 -6.75 6.25 1.61
N HIS A 53 -8.05 6.33 1.87
CA HIS A 53 -8.78 5.40 2.72
C HIS A 53 -9.87 4.73 1.89
N VAL A 54 -9.73 3.43 1.71
CA VAL A 54 -10.68 2.59 0.99
C VAL A 54 -11.43 1.74 1.99
N VAL A 55 -12.75 1.88 2.01
CA VAL A 55 -13.63 1.08 2.86
C VAL A 55 -14.42 0.13 1.97
N VAL A 56 -14.20 -1.17 2.13
CA VAL A 56 -14.94 -2.22 1.43
C VAL A 56 -15.97 -2.79 2.40
N GLY A 57 -17.25 -2.72 2.04
CA GLY A 57 -18.31 -3.29 2.86
C GLY A 57 -19.23 -4.21 2.08
N GLN A 58 -19.90 -5.09 2.83
CA GLN A 58 -20.92 -5.98 2.30
C GLN A 58 -22.27 -5.58 2.90
N THR A 59 -23.30 -5.42 2.07
CA THR A 59 -24.65 -5.10 2.53
C THR A 59 -25.34 -6.35 3.04
N GLU A 60 -26.12 -6.23 4.12
CA GLU A 60 -26.86 -7.36 4.70
C GLU A 60 -28.05 -7.82 3.85
N LYS A 61 -28.51 -6.97 2.92
CA LYS A 61 -29.60 -7.33 2.01
C LYS A 61 -29.16 -8.46 1.09
N GLU A 62 -29.94 -9.54 1.09
CA GLU A 62 -29.74 -10.69 0.22
C GLU A 62 -29.62 -10.23 -1.25
N GLY A 63 -28.53 -10.65 -1.92
CA GLY A 63 -28.23 -10.25 -3.29
C GLY A 63 -27.50 -8.91 -3.47
N GLY A 64 -27.32 -8.11 -2.42
CA GLY A 64 -26.50 -6.90 -2.52
C GLY A 64 -25.02 -7.24 -2.73
N GLY A 65 -24.38 -6.65 -3.74
CA GLY A 65 -22.94 -6.83 -3.99
C GLY A 65 -22.06 -6.05 -2.99
N PRO A 66 -20.74 -6.30 -2.98
CA PRO A 66 -19.81 -5.51 -2.19
C PRO A 66 -19.84 -4.05 -2.66
N ARG A 67 -19.77 -3.12 -1.70
CA ARG A 67 -19.68 -1.68 -1.94
C ARG A 67 -18.32 -1.17 -1.51
N THR A 68 -17.86 -0.12 -2.17
CA THR A 68 -16.57 0.48 -1.85
C THR A 68 -16.76 1.97 -1.71
N ARG A 69 -16.27 2.54 -0.61
CA ARG A 69 -16.13 3.98 -0.45
C ARG A 69 -14.65 4.30 -0.55
N LEU A 70 -14.37 5.38 -1.27
CA LEU A 70 -13.04 5.93 -1.42
C LEU A 70 -13.02 7.31 -0.78
N LEU A 71 -12.12 7.53 0.17
CA LEU A 71 -11.83 8.84 0.73
C LEU A 71 -10.38 9.19 0.41
N CYS A 72 -10.15 10.37 -0.15
CA CYS A 72 -8.81 10.82 -0.49
C CYS A 72 -8.55 12.16 0.16
N THR A 73 -7.54 12.26 1.03
CA THR A 73 -7.10 13.49 1.69
C THR A 73 -5.81 13.99 1.06
N ALA A 74 -5.84 15.20 0.51
CA ALA A 74 -4.66 15.83 -0.08
C ALA A 74 -3.80 16.52 0.99
N VAL A 75 -2.50 16.28 0.97
CA VAL A 75 -1.55 16.88 1.91
C VAL A 75 -0.53 17.68 1.11
N ARG A 76 -0.45 18.99 1.39
CA ARG A 76 0.53 19.87 0.76
C ARG A 76 1.90 19.68 1.44
N LYS A 77 2.97 19.81 0.66
CA LYS A 77 4.37 19.73 1.14
C LYS A 77 4.73 20.90 2.08
N ASP A 78 4.02 22.01 1.96
CA ASP A 78 4.02 23.13 2.88
C ASP A 78 3.49 22.65 4.24
N LYS A 79 4.39 22.58 5.22
CA LYS A 79 4.20 22.00 6.56
C LYS A 79 3.15 22.71 7.43
N SER A 80 2.49 23.76 6.92
CA SER A 80 1.62 24.59 7.76
C SER A 80 0.18 24.10 7.84
N GLN A 81 -0.36 23.38 6.85
CA GLN A 81 -1.76 22.93 6.86
C GLN A 81 -1.98 21.61 6.12
N GLU A 82 -2.35 20.54 6.86
CA GLU A 82 -3.01 19.39 6.25
C GLU A 82 -4.42 19.83 5.82
N VAL A 83 -4.61 19.98 4.51
CA VAL A 83 -5.91 20.32 3.95
C VAL A 83 -6.70 19.04 3.81
N LYS A 84 -7.48 18.68 4.83
CA LYS A 84 -8.37 17.54 4.72
C LYS A 84 -9.47 17.82 3.71
N VAL A 85 -9.26 17.31 2.51
CA VAL A 85 -10.27 17.25 1.48
C VAL A 85 -10.93 15.90 1.58
N GLU A 86 -12.26 15.84 1.66
CA GLU A 86 -12.99 14.59 1.43
C GLU A 86 -13.45 14.58 -0.03
N TRP A 87 -12.99 13.59 -0.79
CA TRP A 87 -13.37 13.42 -2.18
C TRP A 87 -14.60 12.54 -2.29
N ASN A 88 -15.73 13.13 -2.65
CA ASN A 88 -16.91 12.39 -3.11
C ASN A 88 -16.89 12.39 -4.64
N LEU A 89 -16.58 11.24 -5.25
CA LEU A 89 -16.50 11.05 -6.71
C LEU A 89 -17.87 10.97 -7.41
N THR A 90 -18.90 11.62 -6.86
CA THR A 90 -20.18 11.73 -7.55
C THR A 90 -20.01 12.70 -8.72
N GLU A 91 -20.00 12.16 -9.94
CA GLU A 91 -19.67 12.85 -11.19
C GLU A 91 -20.62 14.01 -11.56
N GLU A 92 -21.72 14.21 -10.85
CA GLU A 92 -22.83 15.04 -11.35
C GLU A 92 -22.77 16.53 -11.00
N GLU A 93 -21.98 16.98 -10.04
CA GLU A 93 -21.83 18.41 -9.76
C GLU A 93 -20.39 18.70 -9.42
N GLY A 94 -19.77 19.64 -10.15
CA GLY A 94 -18.34 19.94 -10.09
C GLY A 94 -17.76 19.74 -8.69
N THR A 95 -16.75 18.89 -8.55
CA THR A 95 -16.28 18.49 -7.22
C THR A 95 -15.76 19.72 -6.50
N TYR A 96 -16.47 20.18 -5.47
CA TYR A 96 -16.03 21.28 -4.65
C TYR A 96 -15.43 20.74 -3.38
N ILE A 97 -14.36 21.37 -2.93
CA ILE A 97 -13.77 21.06 -1.64
C ILE A 97 -14.13 22.15 -0.68
N HIS A 98 -14.56 21.71 0.50
CA HIS A 98 -14.81 22.59 1.62
C HIS A 98 -13.54 22.63 2.45
N ILE A 99 -12.71 23.65 2.24
CA ILE A 99 -11.58 23.93 3.11
C ILE A 99 -12.03 25.04 4.06
N GLN A 100 -12.12 24.75 5.36
CA GLN A 100 -12.47 25.74 6.39
C GLN A 100 -13.78 26.51 6.07
N GLY A 101 -14.80 25.81 5.58
CA GLY A 101 -16.11 26.40 5.23
C GLY A 101 -16.13 27.19 3.91
N ARG A 102 -15.03 27.25 3.15
CA ARG A 102 -15.00 27.85 1.82
C ARG A 102 -15.04 26.78 0.74
N LYS A 103 -15.94 26.97 -0.23
CA LYS A 103 -16.14 26.13 -1.40
C LYS A 103 -15.10 26.50 -2.46
N PHE A 104 -14.07 25.67 -2.63
CA PHE A 104 -13.13 25.83 -3.72
C PHE A 104 -13.56 24.91 -4.86
N ALA A 105 -13.71 25.45 -6.06
CA ALA A 105 -13.81 24.63 -7.25
C ALA A 105 -12.50 23.86 -7.37
N LEU A 106 -12.54 22.53 -7.26
CA LEU A 106 -11.45 21.72 -7.78
C LEU A 106 -11.48 21.96 -9.29
N LEU A 107 -10.62 22.84 -9.81
CA LEU A 107 -10.16 22.67 -11.19
C LEU A 107 -9.82 21.19 -11.31
N PRO A 108 -10.46 20.41 -12.20
CA PRO A 108 -10.50 18.96 -12.16
C PRO A 108 -9.14 18.44 -11.79
N PHE A 109 -8.95 18.11 -10.50
CA PHE A 109 -7.62 17.91 -9.96
C PHE A 109 -7.10 16.69 -10.69
N LYS A 110 -6.12 16.89 -11.57
CA LYS A 110 -5.56 15.79 -12.34
C LYS A 110 -4.86 14.93 -11.30
N TRP A 111 -5.44 13.80 -10.96
CA TRP A 111 -4.86 12.72 -10.13
C TRP A 111 -3.41 12.37 -10.53
N ARG A 112 -3.01 12.76 -11.75
CA ARG A 112 -1.64 12.76 -12.29
C ARG A 112 -0.62 13.55 -11.44
N TYR A 113 -1.06 14.48 -10.59
CA TYR A 113 -0.22 15.23 -9.66
C TYR A 113 -0.29 14.68 -8.22
N ALA A 114 -0.81 13.48 -8.00
CA ALA A 114 -0.90 12.90 -6.67
C ALA A 114 0.12 11.76 -6.49
N TRP A 115 0.81 11.78 -5.35
CA TRP A 115 1.55 10.63 -4.83
C TRP A 115 0.88 10.07 -3.60
N ILE A 116 0.79 8.75 -3.50
CA ILE A 116 0.27 8.11 -2.29
C ILE A 116 1.32 8.25 -1.19
N ARG A 117 0.90 8.85 -0.06
CA ARG A 117 1.65 8.83 1.20
C ARG A 117 1.15 7.70 2.07
N SER A 118 -0.15 7.57 2.23
CA SER A 118 -0.75 6.52 3.06
C SER A 118 -1.91 5.87 2.32
N LEU A 119 -1.99 4.54 2.37
CA LEU A 119 -3.13 3.77 1.87
C LEU A 119 -3.68 2.92 3.01
N HIS A 120 -4.87 3.27 3.47
CA HIS A 120 -5.60 2.49 4.44
C HIS A 120 -6.72 1.73 3.73
N VAL A 121 -6.70 0.41 3.77
CA VAL A 121 -7.78 -0.43 3.26
C VAL A 121 -8.46 -1.08 4.45
N GLU A 122 -9.75 -0.85 4.57
CA GLU A 122 -10.54 -1.33 5.69
C GLU A 122 -11.73 -2.13 5.16
N THR A 123 -12.00 -3.27 5.77
CA THR A 123 -13.19 -4.05 5.43
C THR A 123 -14.19 -4.04 6.58
N VAL A 124 -15.45 -3.72 6.31
CA VAL A 124 -16.46 -3.41 7.35
C VAL A 124 -17.80 -4.13 7.10
N LYS A 125 -18.49 -4.49 8.19
CA LYS A 125 -19.82 -5.10 8.17
C LYS A 125 -20.96 -4.06 8.19
N GLY A 126 -22.08 -4.38 7.53
CA GLY A 126 -23.38 -3.75 7.82
C GLY A 126 -23.54 -2.28 7.45
N HIS A 127 -22.62 -1.68 6.69
CA HIS A 127 -22.74 -0.28 6.35
C HIS A 127 -23.76 -0.03 5.24
N ASN A 128 -24.98 0.31 5.66
CA ASN A 128 -26.06 0.74 4.79
C ASN A 128 -25.80 2.09 4.08
N TYR A 129 -24.69 2.77 4.40
CA TYR A 129 -24.38 4.15 3.97
C TYR A 129 -23.04 4.31 3.27
N ILE A 130 -22.44 3.22 2.78
CA ILE A 130 -21.23 3.35 1.94
C ILE A 130 -21.64 4.00 0.62
N GLY A 131 -21.23 5.26 0.42
CA GLY A 131 -21.25 5.89 -0.90
C GLY A 131 -20.48 5.00 -1.88
N GLN A 132 -21.10 4.65 -3.00
CA GLN A 132 -20.58 3.68 -3.93
C GLN A 132 -19.60 4.36 -4.89
N ALA A 133 -18.30 4.13 -4.68
CA ALA A 133 -17.28 4.38 -5.67
C ALA A 133 -17.20 3.18 -6.63
N GLU A 134 -17.07 3.48 -7.92
CA GLU A 134 -16.86 2.46 -8.94
C GLU A 134 -15.47 1.83 -8.79
N MET A 135 -15.39 0.52 -9.00
CA MET A 135 -14.15 -0.23 -8.75
C MET A 135 -12.99 0.30 -9.60
N ASP A 136 -13.25 0.68 -10.85
CA ASP A 136 -12.21 1.22 -11.75
C ASP A 136 -11.65 2.56 -11.25
N GLN A 137 -12.47 3.38 -10.57
CA GLN A 137 -12.01 4.61 -9.94
C GLN A 137 -11.09 4.30 -8.76
N VAL A 138 -11.47 3.34 -7.92
CA VAL A 138 -10.66 2.88 -6.77
C VAL A 138 -9.32 2.36 -7.26
N LEU A 139 -9.32 1.46 -8.25
CA LEU A 139 -8.11 0.88 -8.83
C LEU A 139 -7.19 1.93 -9.44
N ARG A 140 -7.76 2.96 -10.09
CA ARG A 140 -6.98 4.08 -10.63
C ARG A 140 -6.30 4.90 -9.53
N VAL A 141 -6.96 5.10 -8.39
CA VAL A 141 -6.38 5.89 -7.28
C VAL A 141 -5.33 5.11 -6.52
N VAL A 142 -5.56 3.84 -6.21
CA VAL A 142 -4.61 3.03 -5.43
C VAL A 142 -3.36 2.61 -6.23
N SER A 143 -3.41 2.73 -7.56
CA SER A 143 -2.26 2.47 -8.44
C SER A 143 -1.36 3.68 -8.68
N LEU A 144 -1.70 4.85 -8.10
CA LEU A 144 -0.86 6.04 -8.16
C LEU A 144 0.53 5.76 -7.55
N PRO A 145 1.58 6.49 -8.00
CA PRO A 145 2.92 6.27 -7.48
C PRO A 145 3.00 6.61 -6.00
N VAL A 146 3.83 5.89 -5.25
CA VAL A 146 4.02 6.11 -3.82
C VAL A 146 5.21 7.05 -3.63
N GLU A 147 5.11 7.95 -2.65
CA GLU A 147 6.25 8.78 -2.24
C GLU A 147 6.88 8.18 -0.98
N PRO A 148 7.95 7.37 -1.09
CA PRO A 148 8.50 6.62 0.03
C PRO A 148 9.17 7.52 1.08
N ASN A 149 9.80 8.62 0.68
CA ASN A 149 10.77 9.32 1.52
C ASN A 149 10.37 10.77 1.79
N ILE A 150 9.41 10.93 2.70
CA ILE A 150 9.02 12.23 3.21
C ILE A 150 9.65 12.41 4.58
N GLN A 151 10.41 13.49 4.75
CA GLN A 151 11.18 13.84 5.95
C GLN A 151 10.41 13.74 7.29
N TYR A 152 9.07 13.66 7.28
CA TYR A 152 8.21 13.68 8.46
C TYR A 152 7.28 12.46 8.63
N ARG A 153 7.00 11.69 7.56
CA ARG A 153 6.15 10.49 7.62
C ARG A 153 6.55 9.52 6.52
N LYS A 154 6.79 8.27 6.92
CA LYS A 154 7.07 7.16 6.00
C LYS A 154 5.81 6.77 5.25
N ALA A 155 5.96 6.34 3.99
CA ALA A 155 4.82 5.84 3.24
C ALA A 155 4.27 4.57 3.89
N SER A 156 2.96 4.51 4.13
CA SER A 156 2.34 3.37 4.83
C SER A 156 1.20 2.73 4.05
N LEU A 157 1.13 1.40 4.09
CA LEU A 157 -0.01 0.60 3.66
C LEU A 157 -0.55 -0.15 4.86
N THR A 158 -1.83 0.03 5.17
CA THR A 158 -2.49 -0.66 6.30
C THR A 158 -3.75 -1.35 5.82
N LEU A 159 -3.84 -2.66 5.99
CA LEU A 159 -5.04 -3.46 5.80
C LEU A 159 -5.65 -3.82 7.16
N ASN A 160 -6.92 -3.48 7.35
CA ASN A 160 -7.67 -3.80 8.58
C ASN A 160 -8.97 -4.53 8.27
N HIS A 161 -9.19 -5.65 8.94
CA HIS A 161 -10.42 -6.42 8.83
C HIS A 161 -11.32 -6.25 10.07
N LYS A 162 -12.50 -5.65 9.87
CA LYS A 162 -13.55 -5.49 10.88
C LYS A 162 -14.80 -6.33 10.54
N TYR A 163 -14.60 -7.64 10.38
CA TYR A 163 -15.70 -8.59 10.18
C TYR A 163 -15.79 -9.60 11.31
N ASP A 164 -17.02 -9.93 11.67
CA ASP A 164 -17.31 -11.11 12.49
C ASP A 164 -17.29 -12.37 11.63
N ARG A 165 -16.76 -13.46 12.20
CA ARG A 165 -16.82 -14.81 11.66
C ARG A 165 -18.28 -15.17 11.31
N GLY A 166 -18.54 -15.54 10.06
CA GLY A 166 -19.87 -15.97 9.58
C GLY A 166 -20.73 -14.89 8.91
N SER A 167 -20.18 -13.72 8.61
CA SER A 167 -20.90 -12.71 7.83
C SER A 167 -21.12 -13.19 6.39
N LEU A 168 -22.38 -13.31 5.96
CA LEU A 168 -22.73 -13.71 4.60
C LEU A 168 -22.13 -12.75 3.57
N GLY A 169 -21.50 -13.29 2.53
CA GLY A 169 -20.93 -12.53 1.42
C GLY A 169 -19.55 -11.93 1.67
N ILE A 170 -18.89 -12.27 2.79
CA ILE A 170 -17.52 -11.80 3.10
C ILE A 170 -16.54 -12.12 1.98
N ASP A 171 -16.64 -13.29 1.35
CA ASP A 171 -15.75 -13.70 0.26
C ASP A 171 -15.71 -12.70 -0.91
N ARG A 172 -16.85 -12.06 -1.21
CA ARG A 172 -16.94 -11.05 -2.28
C ARG A 172 -16.27 -9.74 -1.88
N ALA A 173 -16.42 -9.33 -0.62
CA ALA A 173 -15.72 -8.17 -0.08
C ALA A 173 -14.21 -8.42 -0.07
N MET A 174 -13.78 -9.60 0.39
CA MET A 174 -12.38 -10.02 0.43
C MET A 174 -11.77 -10.08 -0.96
N ALA A 175 -12.43 -10.71 -1.93
CA ALA A 175 -11.98 -10.72 -3.32
C ALA A 175 -11.79 -9.29 -3.87
N ARG A 176 -12.67 -8.36 -3.51
CA ARG A 176 -12.52 -6.95 -3.91
C ARG A 176 -11.33 -6.28 -3.20
N THR A 177 -11.17 -6.50 -1.90
CA THR A 177 -10.02 -6.02 -1.12
C THR A 177 -8.70 -6.49 -1.70
N TRP A 178 -8.58 -7.78 -2.03
CA TRP A 178 -7.39 -8.33 -2.66
C TRP A 178 -7.11 -7.71 -4.03
N ARG A 179 -8.15 -7.47 -4.83
CA ARG A 179 -8.01 -6.75 -6.11
C ARG A 179 -7.50 -5.31 -5.91
N ILE A 180 -7.92 -4.62 -4.84
CA ILE A 180 -7.40 -3.29 -4.48
C ILE A 180 -5.91 -3.38 -4.13
N LEU A 181 -5.55 -4.30 -3.25
CA LEU A 181 -4.17 -4.51 -2.78
C LEU A 181 -3.23 -4.91 -3.93
N GLN A 182 -3.68 -5.76 -4.85
CA GLN A 182 -2.88 -6.15 -6.03
C GLN A 182 -2.57 -4.98 -6.95
N ALA A 183 -3.46 -3.98 -7.04
CA ALA A 183 -3.24 -2.79 -7.85
C ALA A 183 -2.31 -1.75 -7.21
N THR A 184 -1.91 -1.93 -5.94
CA THR A 184 -1.03 -0.99 -5.25
C THR A 184 0.41 -1.13 -5.69
N GLN A 185 1.13 0.00 -5.71
CA GLN A 185 2.58 0.01 -5.84
C GLN A 185 3.22 -0.64 -4.61
N LYS A 186 4.43 -1.21 -4.77
CA LYS A 186 5.15 -1.94 -3.70
C LYS A 186 6.20 -1.09 -2.99
N GLU A 187 6.18 0.22 -3.21
CA GLU A 187 7.17 1.17 -2.71
C GLU A 187 6.85 1.73 -1.31
N PHE A 188 5.90 1.13 -0.60
CA PHE A 188 5.59 1.50 0.78
C PHE A 188 6.73 1.13 1.72
N VAL A 189 6.97 1.99 2.71
CA VAL A 189 8.02 1.83 3.70
C VAL A 189 7.54 0.99 4.88
N THR A 190 6.31 1.22 5.31
CA THR A 190 5.65 0.46 6.38
C THR A 190 4.43 -0.24 5.80
N VAL A 191 4.32 -1.54 6.04
CA VAL A 191 3.18 -2.36 5.60
C VAL A 191 2.63 -3.09 6.81
N GLU A 192 1.36 -2.84 7.14
CA GLU A 192 0.66 -3.51 8.23
C GLU A 192 -0.52 -4.28 7.63
N LEU A 193 -0.54 -5.60 7.79
CA LEU A 193 -1.58 -6.46 7.23
C LEU A 193 -2.27 -7.25 8.33
N ASP A 194 -3.58 -7.06 8.45
CA ASP A 194 -4.42 -8.03 9.13
C ASP A 194 -4.74 -9.18 8.17
N HIS A 195 -4.66 -10.41 8.68
CA HIS A 195 -5.04 -11.64 7.99
C HIS A 195 -6.26 -12.21 8.69
N ALA A 196 -7.36 -12.24 7.94
CA ALA A 196 -8.60 -12.82 8.38
C ALA A 196 -8.62 -14.33 8.08
N GLU A 197 -9.30 -15.11 8.92
CA GLU A 197 -9.51 -16.55 8.67
C GLU A 197 -10.18 -16.83 7.31
N HIS A 198 -10.95 -15.86 6.79
CA HIS A 198 -11.64 -15.94 5.51
C HIS A 198 -10.78 -15.53 4.31
N ASP A 199 -9.52 -15.17 4.52
CA ASP A 199 -8.61 -14.95 3.41
C ASP A 199 -8.41 -16.24 2.62
N PRO A 200 -8.39 -16.18 1.28
CA PRO A 200 -8.04 -17.33 0.48
C PRO A 200 -6.62 -17.81 0.86
N PRO A 201 -6.43 -19.11 1.13
CA PRO A 201 -5.14 -19.64 1.52
C PRO A 201 -4.10 -19.34 0.43
N GLY A 202 -2.92 -18.86 0.82
CA GLY A 202 -1.81 -18.56 -0.09
C GLY A 202 -1.82 -17.15 -0.67
N VAL A 203 -2.98 -16.49 -0.80
CA VAL A 203 -3.05 -15.15 -1.44
C VAL A 203 -2.33 -14.10 -0.60
N VAL A 204 -2.45 -14.20 0.71
CA VAL A 204 -1.82 -13.29 1.66
C VAL A 204 -0.32 -13.50 1.68
N GLU A 205 0.09 -14.76 1.73
CA GLU A 205 1.49 -15.18 1.73
C GLU A 205 2.17 -14.76 0.42
N GLU A 206 1.54 -14.98 -0.73
CA GLU A 206 2.02 -14.53 -2.03
C GLU A 206 2.16 -13.01 -2.09
N PHE A 207 1.19 -12.27 -1.55
CA PHE A 207 1.23 -10.82 -1.49
C PHE A 207 2.37 -10.30 -0.61
N VAL A 208 2.55 -10.90 0.57
CA VAL A 208 3.66 -10.59 1.48
C VAL A 208 5.00 -10.93 0.81
N ALA A 209 5.10 -12.08 0.14
CA ALA A 209 6.27 -12.47 -0.63
C ALA A 209 6.61 -11.43 -1.70
N ASP A 210 5.61 -10.95 -2.43
CA ASP A 210 5.77 -9.93 -3.48
C ASP A 210 6.29 -8.62 -2.90
N PHE A 211 5.75 -8.18 -1.76
CA PHE A 211 6.25 -6.98 -1.05
C PHE A 211 7.69 -7.13 -0.57
N ILE A 212 8.06 -8.29 -0.02
CA ILE A 212 9.44 -8.56 0.40
C ILE A 212 10.37 -8.56 -0.81
N LYS A 213 9.97 -9.17 -1.94
CA LYS A 213 10.79 -9.28 -3.15
C LYS A 213 10.95 -7.96 -3.90
N ARG A 214 9.88 -7.16 -4.00
CA ARG A 214 9.83 -5.97 -4.88
C ARG A 214 9.88 -4.65 -4.11
N GLY A 215 9.62 -4.65 -2.81
CA GLY A 215 9.62 -3.45 -1.99
C GLY A 215 11.01 -2.96 -1.66
N VAL A 216 11.63 -2.21 -2.58
CA VAL A 216 12.98 -1.63 -2.40
C VAL A 216 13.08 -0.74 -1.16
N PHE A 217 11.95 -0.15 -0.74
CA PHE A 217 11.86 0.79 0.37
C PHE A 217 11.24 0.19 1.64
N LEU A 218 10.87 -1.10 1.65
CA LEU A 218 10.20 -1.71 2.78
C LEU A 218 11.14 -1.81 3.99
N GLU A 219 10.78 -1.12 5.07
CA GLU A 219 11.50 -1.07 6.34
C GLU A 219 10.77 -1.83 7.44
N GLU A 220 9.44 -1.85 7.41
CA GLU A 220 8.62 -2.52 8.42
C GLU A 220 7.47 -3.26 7.75
N LEU A 221 7.32 -4.53 8.10
CA LEU A 221 6.22 -5.37 7.68
C LEU A 221 5.63 -6.02 8.93
N GLU A 222 4.48 -5.54 9.37
CA GLU A 222 3.69 -6.16 10.44
C GLU A 222 2.59 -7.02 9.83
N PHE A 223 2.45 -8.22 10.37
CA PHE A 223 1.43 -9.16 9.99
C PHE A 223 0.69 -9.65 11.22
N ARG A 224 -0.63 -9.53 11.22
CA ARG A 224 -1.49 -9.94 12.33
C ARG A 224 -2.55 -10.90 11.85
N LYS A 225 -2.52 -12.14 12.32
CA LYS A 225 -3.64 -13.07 12.17
C LYS A 225 -4.71 -12.74 13.21
N ILE A 226 -5.93 -12.51 12.73
CA ILE A 226 -7.10 -12.31 13.58
C ILE A 226 -7.79 -13.66 13.75
N ALA A 227 -7.68 -14.24 14.94
CA ALA A 227 -8.36 -15.49 15.29
C ALA A 227 -9.59 -15.19 16.17
N GLY A 228 -10.79 -15.48 15.66
CA GLY A 228 -12.01 -15.51 16.47
C GLY A 228 -12.83 -14.22 16.60
N GLN A 229 -13.97 -14.32 17.30
CA GLN A 229 -15.01 -13.28 17.44
C GLN A 229 -14.66 -12.16 18.44
N THR A 230 -13.75 -12.42 19.38
CA THR A 230 -13.31 -11.42 20.35
C THR A 230 -11.97 -10.88 19.89
N HIS A 231 -11.90 -9.60 19.52
CA HIS A 231 -10.68 -8.84 19.14
C HIS A 231 -9.48 -8.92 20.13
N MET A 232 -9.62 -9.70 21.20
CA MET A 232 -8.67 -9.89 22.30
C MET A 232 -7.53 -10.84 21.93
N ASP A 233 -7.75 -11.82 21.07
CA ASP A 233 -6.71 -12.80 20.69
C ASP A 233 -6.11 -12.43 19.33
N ARG A 234 -4.98 -11.72 19.35
CA ARG A 234 -4.23 -11.32 18.16
C ARG A 234 -2.91 -12.07 18.12
N GLU A 235 -2.75 -12.96 17.16
CA GLU A 235 -1.46 -13.59 16.88
C GLU A 235 -0.80 -12.85 15.71
N GLY A 236 0.52 -12.71 15.69
CA GLY A 236 1.17 -11.97 14.63
C GLY A 236 2.69 -12.02 14.70
N PHE A 237 3.32 -11.49 13.66
CA PHE A 237 4.75 -11.31 13.59
C PHE A 237 5.07 -9.91 13.02
N SER A 238 6.26 -9.40 13.34
CA SER A 238 6.75 -8.14 12.79
C SER A 238 8.14 -8.38 12.21
N LEU A 239 8.32 -8.02 10.95
CA LEU A 239 9.61 -8.03 10.28
C LEU A 239 10.11 -6.58 10.20
N LYS A 240 11.34 -6.37 10.67
CA LYS A 240 12.02 -5.07 10.58
C LYS A 240 13.26 -5.22 9.73
N PHE A 241 13.35 -4.37 8.72
CA PHE A 241 14.50 -4.26 7.83
C PHE A 241 15.32 -3.03 8.23
N ASP A 242 16.63 -3.14 8.09
CA ASP A 242 17.59 -2.16 8.58
C ASP A 242 17.70 -0.90 7.72
N GLY A 243 16.62 -0.43 7.09
CA GLY A 243 16.51 0.93 6.47
C GLY A 243 17.50 1.29 5.36
N GLY A 244 18.53 0.47 5.13
CA GLY A 244 19.49 0.64 4.07
C GLY A 244 18.77 0.45 2.74
N LYS A 245 18.92 1.42 1.83
CA LYS A 245 18.40 1.31 0.47
C LYS A 245 18.85 -0.03 -0.11
N ARG A 246 17.88 -0.91 -0.42
CA ARG A 246 18.17 -2.24 -0.94
C ARG A 246 18.90 -2.09 -2.26
N ASP A 247 20.16 -2.54 -2.32
CA ASP A 247 20.84 -2.70 -3.59
C ASP A 247 20.20 -3.90 -4.28
N LEU A 248 19.92 -3.77 -5.58
CA LEU A 248 19.26 -4.83 -6.37
C LEU A 248 20.14 -6.09 -6.51
N ASP A 249 21.33 -6.12 -5.92
CA ASP A 249 22.10 -7.34 -5.73
C ASP A 249 21.40 -8.23 -4.69
N PHE A 250 20.38 -8.96 -5.14
CA PHE A 250 19.59 -9.94 -4.39
C PHE A 250 20.46 -10.99 -3.64
N LEU A 251 21.74 -11.06 -4.01
CA LEU A 251 22.77 -11.99 -3.53
C LEU A 251 23.56 -11.46 -2.32
N LYS A 252 23.41 -10.19 -1.92
CA LYS A 252 24.02 -9.72 -0.68
C LYS A 252 23.12 -10.11 0.50
N PRO A 253 23.67 -10.79 1.52
CA PRO A 253 22.90 -11.28 2.64
C PRO A 253 22.28 -10.12 3.42
N TRP A 254 21.01 -10.31 3.74
CA TRP A 254 20.15 -9.32 4.33
C TRP A 254 20.36 -9.30 5.84
N ASN A 255 20.44 -8.14 6.47
CA ASN A 255 20.26 -8.04 7.92
C ASN A 255 18.75 -7.96 8.21
N ILE A 256 18.03 -9.06 8.00
CA ILE A 256 16.62 -9.13 8.38
C ILE A 256 16.58 -9.31 9.89
N ARG A 257 16.02 -8.33 10.59
CA ARG A 257 15.63 -8.54 11.97
C ARG A 257 14.18 -9.02 11.99
N VAL A 258 14.01 -10.33 12.13
CA VAL A 258 12.71 -10.94 12.36
C VAL A 258 12.39 -10.80 13.85
N ASP A 259 11.55 -9.83 14.21
CA ASP A 259 11.04 -9.69 15.58
C ASP A 259 9.67 -10.40 15.66
N ILE A 260 9.68 -11.72 15.83
CA ILE A 260 8.44 -12.47 16.03
C ILE A 260 7.91 -12.20 17.44
N LYS A 261 6.77 -11.50 17.53
CA LYS A 261 6.08 -11.24 18.79
C LYS A 261 4.83 -12.10 18.88
N TRP A 262 4.99 -13.26 19.50
CA TRP A 262 3.86 -14.11 19.85
C TRP A 262 3.08 -13.54 21.02
N TYR A 263 1.79 -13.31 20.85
CA TYR A 263 0.85 -13.11 21.95
C TYR A 263 0.02 -14.38 22.08
N LEU A 264 0.60 -15.45 22.65
CA LEU A 264 -0.04 -16.77 22.67
C LEU A 264 -0.97 -16.97 23.88
N ARG A 265 -2.18 -17.46 23.58
CA ARG A 265 -2.88 -18.49 24.37
C ARG A 265 -3.00 -19.75 23.51
N SER A 266 -1.99 -20.63 23.59
CA SER A 266 -1.99 -22.04 23.16
C SER A 266 -2.71 -22.36 21.84
N GLY A 267 -2.06 -22.10 20.70
CA GLY A 267 -2.48 -22.60 19.38
C GLY A 267 -1.26 -22.92 18.51
N HIS A 268 -1.27 -24.05 17.80
CA HIS A 268 -0.23 -24.41 16.84
C HIS A 268 -0.52 -23.74 15.48
N PHE A 269 0.46 -23.02 14.93
CA PHE A 269 0.45 -22.55 13.54
C PHE A 269 1.02 -23.64 12.62
N THR A 270 0.38 -23.89 11.47
CA THR A 270 0.82 -24.91 10.51
C THR A 270 0.88 -24.42 9.05
N GLY A 271 0.93 -23.10 8.81
CA GLY A 271 0.94 -22.55 7.44
C GLY A 271 2.00 -21.48 7.22
N ILE A 272 1.82 -20.33 7.88
CA ILE A 272 2.73 -19.19 7.75
C ILE A 272 4.11 -19.47 8.36
N ASP A 273 4.18 -20.24 9.44
CA ASP A 273 5.47 -20.60 10.04
C ASP A 273 6.29 -21.48 9.11
N ASP A 274 5.66 -22.46 8.46
CA ASP A 274 6.36 -23.33 7.51
C ASP A 274 6.72 -22.57 6.23
N TRP A 275 5.87 -21.62 5.80
CA TRP A 275 6.18 -20.73 4.68
C TRP A 275 7.32 -19.77 4.99
N LEU A 276 7.30 -19.05 6.12
CA LEU A 276 8.39 -18.20 6.58
C LEU A 276 9.67 -19.02 6.80
N LYS A 277 9.55 -20.23 7.38
CA LYS A 277 10.66 -21.18 7.46
C LYS A 277 11.21 -21.50 6.07
N SER A 278 10.36 -21.80 5.10
CA SER A 278 10.82 -22.11 3.74
C SER A 278 11.44 -20.93 3.01
N VAL A 279 10.94 -19.71 3.24
CA VAL A 279 11.36 -18.48 2.53
C VAL A 279 12.60 -17.86 3.17
N VAL A 280 12.72 -17.94 4.49
CA VAL A 280 13.80 -17.32 5.27
C VAL A 280 14.92 -18.31 5.58
N TYR A 281 14.61 -19.61 5.78
CA TYR A 281 15.55 -20.61 6.29
C TYR A 281 15.82 -21.79 5.33
N GLY A 282 15.13 -21.88 4.18
CA GLY A 282 15.16 -23.10 3.37
C GLY A 282 14.47 -24.28 4.06
N ARG A 283 14.26 -25.40 3.35
CA ARG A 283 13.35 -26.52 3.76
C ARG A 283 13.71 -27.27 5.06
N HIS A 284 14.73 -26.89 5.81
CA HIS A 284 15.21 -27.65 6.97
C HIS A 284 15.44 -26.77 8.19
N CYS A 285 14.38 -26.28 8.83
CA CYS A 285 14.51 -25.68 10.16
C CYS A 285 13.39 -26.15 11.10
N SER A 286 13.78 -27.01 12.04
CA SER A 286 12.93 -27.63 13.06
C SER A 286 13.43 -27.18 14.43
N GLN A 287 13.04 -25.98 14.88
CA GLN A 287 13.01 -25.63 16.30
C GLN A 287 12.33 -24.27 16.56
N ASP A 288 11.77 -24.16 17.76
CA ASP A 288 11.05 -23.03 18.34
C ASP A 288 11.96 -21.80 18.49
N LEU A 289 11.57 -20.64 17.95
CA LEU A 289 12.44 -19.46 17.89
C LEU A 289 11.72 -18.16 18.28
N SER A 290 12.12 -17.61 19.42
CA SER A 290 12.21 -16.18 19.67
C SER A 290 13.69 -15.79 19.73
N HIS A 291 14.38 -15.82 18.59
CA HIS A 291 15.78 -15.39 18.49
C HIS A 291 15.94 -14.38 17.35
N ILE A 292 16.73 -13.34 17.60
CA ILE A 292 17.28 -12.47 16.55
C ILE A 292 18.28 -13.34 15.79
N ILE A 293 17.90 -13.82 14.61
CA ILE A 293 18.77 -14.68 13.80
C ILE A 293 19.49 -13.79 12.79
N SER A 294 20.78 -13.62 13.00
CA SER A 294 21.70 -13.19 11.96
C SER A 294 22.08 -14.44 11.16
N LEU A 295 21.65 -14.56 9.90
CA LEU A 295 21.97 -15.70 9.04
C LEU A 295 23.49 -15.89 8.98
N GLU A 296 24.03 -17.06 9.32
CA GLU A 296 25.48 -17.33 9.23
C GLU A 296 25.94 -17.53 7.79
N LYS A 297 27.24 -17.28 7.51
CA LYS A 297 27.78 -17.15 6.15
C LYS A 297 27.50 -18.34 5.21
N THR A 298 27.40 -19.54 5.75
CA THR A 298 27.23 -20.79 5.00
C THR A 298 25.78 -21.03 4.54
N GLU A 299 24.78 -20.56 5.27
CA GLU A 299 23.37 -20.60 4.84
C GLU A 299 23.08 -19.56 3.74
N ARG A 300 24.01 -18.61 3.53
CA ARG A 300 23.91 -17.51 2.55
C ARG A 300 24.22 -17.94 1.11
N ASP A 301 24.99 -19.01 0.93
CA ASP A 301 25.44 -19.46 -0.39
C ASP A 301 24.43 -20.43 -1.05
N GLU A 302 23.55 -21.09 -0.28
CA GLU A 302 22.52 -22.00 -0.81
C GLU A 302 21.27 -21.27 -1.35
N LEU A 303 20.99 -20.04 -0.89
CA LEU A 303 19.87 -19.22 -1.38
C LEU A 303 20.20 -18.43 -2.68
N ALA A 304 21.46 -18.49 -3.12
CA ALA A 304 21.99 -17.80 -4.30
C ALA A 304 21.98 -18.66 -5.59
N LEU A 305 21.55 -19.92 -5.51
CA LEU A 305 21.40 -20.88 -6.62
C LEU A 305 19.92 -21.08 -6.96
#